data_AF-A0A6S7AWA7-F1
#
_entry.id   AF-A0A6S7AWA7-F1
#
_cell.length_a   1.000
_cell.length_b   1.000
_cell.length_c   1.000
_cell.angle_alpha   90.00
_cell.angle_beta   90.00
_cell.angle_gamma   90.00
#
_symmetry.space_group_name_H-M   'P 1'
#
loop_
_entity.id
_entity.type
_entity.pdbx_description
1 polymer ?
#
loop_
_entity_poly.entity_id
_entity_poly.type
_entity_poly.pdbx_seq_one_letter_code
_entity_poly.pdbx_strand_id
1 'polypeptide(L)'
;MGWECTDFQRDELYEQVWTEAVSKVAKQYGISDVGLRKICVSLEVPLPPRGYWAKLAAGQRVKKPPLRPTKGPTTHRSSRYSVPRDELFDARYREGIETDSPHRPAVPSVPLRTSLEDCLPLTKRIAKRLEGRGRDSREWPLCDGAGLMWVESSSANSLRAVLLLNLLLESLVAAGYPISTNAKTDSRAFVSILDFKFSFKVRERSRREAIPLTREQRQGNEKLGFNRHSQLYEYYPTGEFDIAATEPDGGYELAKIGDGRTASVESKVVAFIDRLRELVIRRRVQAEINAERRVVAEAKAAEDLRQAEMRRKALERLKKVEEWATKLERANRLRNLADRVQAEKLSSNDGVIDAGWIRRAADWLDPTVVRRWDEVDGIRDETVE
;
A
#
# COMPACT_ATOMS: atom_id res chain seq x y z
N MET A 1 2.67 -11.48 -11.09
CA MET A 1 1.36 -11.31 -10.41
C MET A 1 1.39 -12.15 -9.14
N GLY A 2 1.29 -11.53 -7.97
CA GLY A 2 1.45 -12.20 -6.67
C GLY A 2 0.15 -12.73 -6.08
N TRP A 3 -0.81 -13.18 -6.89
CA TRP A 3 -2.05 -13.75 -6.37
C TRP A 3 -2.03 -15.26 -6.60
N GLU A 4 -2.05 -16.01 -5.51
CA GLU A 4 -2.21 -17.46 -5.50
C GLU A 4 -3.70 -17.77 -5.30
N CYS A 5 -4.29 -18.55 -6.20
CA CYS A 5 -5.67 -19.01 -6.08
C CYS A 5 -5.66 -20.49 -5.69
N THR A 6 -6.34 -20.81 -4.60
CA THR A 6 -6.53 -22.19 -4.13
C THR A 6 -8.01 -22.53 -4.20
N ASP A 7 -8.33 -23.60 -4.90
CA ASP A 7 -9.69 -24.14 -4.98
C ASP A 7 -9.84 -25.28 -3.98
N PHE A 8 -10.82 -25.15 -3.08
CA PHE A 8 -11.14 -26.13 -2.05
C PHE A 8 -12.36 -26.93 -2.49
N GLN A 9 -12.22 -28.25 -2.59
CA GLN A 9 -13.34 -29.16 -2.81
C GLN A 9 -13.89 -29.67 -1.48
N ARG A 10 -15.22 -29.71 -1.36
CA ARG A 10 -15.92 -30.09 -0.12
C ARG A 10 -15.51 -31.47 0.40
N ASP A 11 -15.47 -32.47 -0.47
CA ASP A 11 -15.21 -33.86 -0.09
C ASP A 11 -13.73 -34.05 0.32
N GLU A 12 -12.81 -33.47 -0.44
CA GLU A 12 -11.37 -33.52 -0.15
C GLU A 12 -11.06 -32.80 1.17
N LEU A 13 -11.63 -31.61 1.37
CA LEU A 13 -11.44 -30.83 2.59
C LEU A 13 -12.00 -31.57 3.81
N TYR A 14 -13.14 -32.25 3.67
CA TYR A 14 -13.68 -33.10 4.73
C TYR A 14 -12.73 -34.24 5.09
N GLU A 15 -12.17 -34.96 4.12
CA GLU A 15 -11.22 -36.03 4.43
C GLU A 15 -9.98 -35.50 5.15
N GLN A 16 -9.42 -34.38 4.70
CA GLN A 16 -8.22 -33.80 5.30
C GLN A 16 -8.44 -33.33 6.75
N VAL A 17 -9.52 -32.61 7.05
CA VAL A 17 -9.78 -32.09 8.40
C VAL A 17 -10.18 -33.19 9.40
N TRP A 18 -10.54 -34.37 8.91
CA TRP A 18 -10.79 -35.57 9.73
C TRP A 18 -9.60 -36.55 9.78
N THR A 19 -8.56 -36.36 8.96
CA THR A 19 -7.28 -37.08 9.03
C THR A 19 -6.22 -36.33 9.83
N GLU A 20 -6.21 -35.00 9.75
CA GLU A 20 -5.31 -34.14 10.51
C GLU A 20 -6.01 -32.98 11.21
N ALA A 21 -5.38 -32.44 12.26
CA ALA A 21 -5.87 -31.26 12.93
C ALA A 21 -5.95 -30.07 11.97
N VAL A 22 -7.05 -29.31 12.03
CA VAL A 22 -7.33 -28.12 11.20
C VAL A 22 -6.14 -27.16 11.13
N SER A 23 -5.38 -27.00 12.22
CA SER A 23 -4.19 -26.14 12.25
C SER A 23 -3.02 -26.64 11.39
N LYS A 24 -2.88 -27.96 11.18
CA LYS A 24 -1.89 -28.54 10.26
C LYS A 24 -2.35 -28.40 8.81
N VAL A 25 -3.60 -28.78 8.53
CA VAL A 25 -4.21 -28.63 7.20
C VAL A 25 -4.15 -27.18 6.74
N ALA A 26 -4.49 -26.22 7.62
CA ALA A 26 -4.42 -24.80 7.30
C ALA A 26 -3.03 -24.33 6.90
N LYS A 27 -1.96 -24.86 7.54
CA LYS A 27 -0.57 -24.55 7.18
C LYS A 27 -0.19 -25.07 5.81
N GLN A 28 -0.67 -26.26 5.41
CA GLN A 28 -0.43 -26.81 4.07
C GLN A 28 -0.99 -25.90 2.98
N TYR A 29 -2.14 -25.28 3.24
CA TYR A 29 -2.77 -24.29 2.36
C TYR A 29 -2.25 -22.85 2.55
N GLY A 30 -1.29 -22.62 3.46
CA GLY A 30 -0.76 -21.30 3.75
C GLY A 30 -1.79 -20.31 4.36
N ILE A 31 -2.90 -20.81 4.92
CA ILE A 31 -3.93 -19.96 5.54
C ILE A 31 -3.97 -20.13 7.06
N SER A 32 -4.63 -19.20 7.75
CA SER A 32 -4.84 -19.32 9.20
C SER A 32 -5.87 -20.40 9.52
N ASP A 33 -5.78 -21.02 10.71
CA ASP A 33 -6.79 -21.95 11.24
C ASP A 33 -8.20 -21.35 11.12
N VAL A 34 -8.34 -20.09 11.55
CA VAL A 34 -9.62 -19.36 11.46
C VAL A 34 -10.10 -19.22 10.02
N GLY A 35 -9.19 -18.99 9.07
CA GLY A 35 -9.49 -18.94 7.64
C GLY A 35 -10.03 -20.27 7.13
N LEU A 36 -9.33 -21.37 7.41
CA LEU A 36 -9.77 -22.71 6.99
C LEU A 36 -11.13 -23.10 7.61
N ARG A 37 -11.38 -22.73 8.87
CA ARG A 37 -12.70 -22.94 9.50
C ARG A 37 -13.83 -22.21 8.79
N LYS A 38 -13.61 -20.96 8.38
CA LYS A 38 -14.61 -20.20 7.60
C LYS A 38 -14.92 -20.90 6.28
N ILE A 39 -13.91 -21.45 5.62
CA ILE A 39 -14.08 -22.23 4.38
C ILE A 39 -14.88 -23.50 4.65
N CYS A 40 -14.56 -24.25 5.71
CA CYS A 40 -15.32 -25.44 6.10
C CYS A 40 -16.79 -25.12 6.40
N VAL A 41 -17.07 -24.01 7.09
CA VAL A 41 -18.44 -23.55 7.35
C VAL A 41 -19.15 -23.18 6.06
N SER A 42 -18.48 -22.46 5.16
CA SER A 42 -19.04 -22.08 3.85
C SER A 42 -19.39 -23.29 2.97
N LEU A 43 -18.62 -24.37 3.09
CA LEU A 43 -18.82 -25.63 2.36
C LEU A 43 -19.67 -26.63 3.15
N GLU A 44 -20.23 -26.26 4.30
CA GLU A 44 -20.97 -27.16 5.19
C GLU A 44 -20.22 -28.47 5.50
N VAL A 45 -18.90 -28.36 5.68
CA VAL A 45 -18.01 -29.45 6.09
C VAL A 45 -18.03 -29.52 7.62
N PRO A 46 -18.50 -30.63 8.22
CA PRO A 46 -18.47 -30.78 9.67
C PRO A 46 -17.03 -30.85 10.16
N LEU A 47 -16.71 -30.11 11.21
CA LEU A 47 -15.38 -30.10 11.82
C LEU A 47 -15.34 -31.03 13.05
N PRO A 48 -14.18 -31.65 13.35
CA PRO A 48 -14.02 -32.40 14.59
C PRO A 48 -14.26 -31.51 15.82
N PRO A 49 -15.00 -31.98 16.83
CA PRO A 49 -15.26 -31.22 18.05
C PRO A 49 -13.96 -30.98 18.83
N ARG A 50 -13.98 -29.98 19.72
CA ARG A 50 -12.85 -29.70 20.63
C ARG A 50 -12.51 -30.96 21.44
N GLY A 51 -11.22 -31.29 21.49
CA GLY A 51 -10.72 -32.48 22.17
C GLY A 51 -10.81 -33.79 21.38
N TYR A 52 -11.38 -33.79 20.16
CA TYR A 52 -11.42 -34.98 19.29
C TYR A 52 -10.04 -35.63 19.11
N TRP A 53 -9.05 -34.83 18.72
CA TRP A 53 -7.67 -35.29 18.51
C TRP A 53 -6.98 -35.79 19.78
N ALA A 54 -7.28 -35.18 20.93
CA ALA A 54 -6.76 -35.62 22.22
C ALA A 54 -7.35 -36.98 22.64
N LYS A 55 -8.65 -37.19 22.41
CA LYS A 55 -9.33 -38.46 22.65
C LYS A 55 -8.82 -39.57 21.73
N LEU A 56 -8.58 -39.25 20.46
CA LEU A 56 -8.00 -40.18 19.50
C LEU A 56 -6.57 -40.59 19.91
N ALA A 57 -5.73 -39.62 20.31
CA ALA A 57 -4.38 -39.89 20.81
C ALA A 57 -4.36 -40.72 22.10
N ALA A 58 -5.39 -40.56 22.95
CA ALA A 58 -5.59 -41.37 24.16
C ALA A 58 -6.20 -42.76 23.88
N GLY A 59 -6.30 -43.19 22.61
CA GLY A 59 -6.81 -44.51 22.22
C GLY A 59 -8.33 -44.67 22.34
N GLN A 60 -9.09 -43.60 22.55
CA GLN A 60 -10.55 -43.68 22.67
C GLN A 60 -11.21 -43.80 21.30
N ARG A 61 -12.25 -44.63 21.21
CA ARG A 61 -13.08 -44.77 20.00
C ARG A 61 -13.94 -43.51 19.81
N VAL A 62 -13.61 -42.72 18.79
CA VAL A 62 -14.33 -41.51 18.39
C VAL A 62 -15.07 -41.74 17.06
N LYS A 63 -16.29 -41.21 16.93
CA LYS A 63 -17.12 -41.37 15.72
C LYS A 63 -16.83 -40.25 14.72
N LYS A 64 -16.58 -40.60 13.45
CA LYS A 64 -16.54 -39.69 12.30
C LYS A 64 -17.94 -39.61 11.68
N PRO A 65 -18.65 -38.47 11.73
CA PRO A 65 -19.99 -38.31 11.17
C PRO A 65 -19.91 -38.23 9.64
N PRO A 66 -20.72 -38.98 8.87
CA PRO A 66 -20.65 -38.97 7.41
C PRO A 66 -20.96 -37.58 6.84
N LEU A 67 -20.30 -37.24 5.73
CA LEU A 67 -20.53 -36.00 5.01
C LEU A 67 -21.91 -36.05 4.33
N ARG A 68 -22.85 -35.24 4.81
CA ARG A 68 -24.22 -35.20 4.28
C ARG A 68 -24.27 -34.45 2.95
N PRO A 69 -25.16 -34.81 2.01
CA PRO A 69 -25.41 -34.01 0.81
C PRO A 69 -25.77 -32.57 1.18
N THR A 70 -25.19 -31.60 0.48
CA THR A 70 -25.53 -30.17 0.64
C THR A 70 -26.26 -29.65 -0.59
N LYS A 71 -27.08 -28.61 -0.40
CA LYS A 71 -27.63 -27.78 -1.48
C LYS A 71 -26.76 -26.54 -1.76
N GLY A 72 -25.75 -26.31 -0.93
CA GLY A 72 -24.82 -25.18 -1.01
C GLY A 72 -23.64 -25.43 -1.97
N PRO A 73 -22.69 -24.50 -2.01
CA PRO A 73 -21.52 -24.61 -2.88
C PRO A 73 -20.64 -25.80 -2.47
N THR A 74 -20.20 -26.58 -3.45
CA THR A 74 -19.27 -27.72 -3.28
C THR A 74 -17.81 -27.33 -3.47
N THR A 75 -17.55 -26.13 -3.99
CA THR A 75 -16.21 -25.60 -4.21
C THR A 75 -16.09 -24.20 -3.62
N HIS A 76 -14.96 -23.89 -2.98
CA HIS A 76 -14.64 -22.57 -2.48
C HIS A 76 -13.31 -22.11 -3.06
N ARG A 77 -13.29 -20.98 -3.77
CA ARG A 77 -12.06 -20.38 -4.28
C ARG A 77 -11.56 -19.32 -3.31
N SER A 78 -10.35 -19.51 -2.79
CA SER A 78 -9.65 -18.50 -1.98
C SER A 78 -8.50 -17.91 -2.79
N SER A 79 -8.41 -16.59 -2.83
CA SER A 79 -7.25 -15.90 -3.38
C SER A 79 -6.42 -15.31 -2.25
N ARG A 80 -5.11 -15.52 -2.32
CA ARG A 80 -4.14 -14.96 -1.38
C ARG A 80 -3.13 -14.13 -2.14
N TYR A 81 -2.92 -12.91 -1.68
CA TYR A 81 -1.77 -12.14 -2.13
C TYR A 81 -0.50 -12.68 -1.48
N SER A 82 0.34 -13.31 -2.29
CA SER A 82 1.70 -13.70 -1.99
C SER A 82 2.61 -12.59 -2.48
N VAL A 83 3.28 -11.90 -1.56
CA VAL A 83 4.27 -10.88 -1.92
C VAL A 83 5.38 -11.61 -2.70
N PRO A 84 5.60 -11.30 -3.99
CA PRO A 84 6.63 -11.98 -4.76
C PRO A 84 7.96 -11.79 -4.05
N ARG A 85 8.67 -12.89 -3.82
CA ARG A 85 9.97 -12.85 -3.18
C ARG A 85 10.93 -12.09 -4.09
N ASP A 86 11.50 -11.03 -3.56
CA ASP A 86 12.49 -10.22 -4.26
C ASP A 86 13.87 -10.82 -3.98
N GLU A 87 14.27 -11.80 -4.79
CA GLU A 87 15.51 -12.55 -4.59
C GLU A 87 16.74 -11.64 -4.61
N LEU A 88 16.72 -10.59 -5.43
CA LEU A 88 17.77 -9.58 -5.49
C LEU A 88 17.87 -8.82 -4.16
N PHE A 89 16.73 -8.39 -3.62
CA PHE A 89 16.68 -7.74 -2.31
C PHE A 89 17.17 -8.65 -1.20
N ASP A 90 16.70 -9.90 -1.16
CA ASP A 90 17.09 -10.85 -0.13
C ASP A 90 18.60 -11.15 -0.16
N ALA A 91 19.19 -11.28 -1.34
CA ALA A 91 20.62 -11.51 -1.51
C ALA A 91 21.46 -10.31 -1.02
N ARG A 92 21.15 -9.10 -1.50
CA ARG A 92 21.85 -7.88 -1.10
C ARG A 92 21.65 -7.53 0.37
N TYR A 93 20.46 -7.81 0.90
CA TYR A 93 20.19 -7.61 2.32
C TYR A 93 21.08 -8.52 3.17
N ARG A 94 21.21 -9.80 2.80
CA ARG A 94 22.10 -10.74 3.50
C ARG A 94 23.57 -10.30 3.43
N GLU A 95 24.04 -9.91 2.25
CA GLU A 95 25.39 -9.36 2.05
C GLU A 95 25.62 -8.11 2.91
N GLY A 96 24.64 -7.20 2.99
CA GLY A 96 24.70 -6.01 3.84
C GLY A 96 24.82 -6.34 5.32
N ILE A 97 24.12 -7.37 5.80
CA ILE A 97 24.23 -7.86 7.18
C ILE A 97 25.59 -8.49 7.44
N GLU A 98 26.09 -9.32 6.52
CA GLU A 98 27.40 -9.97 6.64
C GLU A 98 28.54 -8.95 6.66
N THR A 99 28.46 -7.92 5.81
CA THR A 99 29.44 -6.82 5.75
C THR A 99 29.42 -5.96 7.03
N ASP A 100 28.23 -5.74 7.60
CA ASP A 100 28.07 -4.96 8.83
C ASP A 100 28.47 -5.73 10.09
N SER A 101 28.34 -7.06 10.07
CA SER A 101 28.52 -7.92 11.25
C SER A 101 29.83 -7.67 12.02
N PRO A 102 31.01 -7.50 11.40
CA PRO A 102 32.26 -7.19 12.11
C PRO A 102 32.30 -5.81 12.77
N HIS A 103 31.50 -4.86 12.27
CA HIS A 103 31.46 -3.47 12.74
C HIS A 103 30.36 -3.23 13.78
N ARG A 104 29.62 -4.29 14.16
CA ARG A 104 28.51 -4.22 15.12
C ARG A 104 29.06 -3.94 16.52
N PRO A 105 28.69 -2.81 17.16
CA PRO A 105 29.12 -2.54 18.53
C PRO A 105 28.40 -3.48 19.52
N ALA A 106 29.10 -3.86 20.59
CA ALA A 106 28.48 -4.56 21.70
C ALA A 106 27.58 -3.57 22.47
N VAL A 107 26.28 -3.85 22.54
CA VAL A 107 25.32 -3.03 23.30
C VAL A 107 25.30 -3.52 24.75
N PRO A 108 25.75 -2.71 25.73
CA PRO A 108 25.77 -3.14 27.12
C PRO A 108 24.35 -3.15 27.70
N SER A 109 24.09 -4.10 28.61
CA SER A 109 22.84 -4.14 29.37
C SER A 109 22.89 -3.14 30.52
N VAL A 110 22.41 -1.93 30.28
CA VAL A 110 22.30 -0.88 31.31
C VAL A 110 21.07 -1.16 32.19
N PRO A 111 21.15 -1.03 33.53
CA PRO A 111 19.98 -1.17 34.39
C PRO A 111 19.05 0.05 34.30
N LEU A 112 17.76 -0.17 34.53
CA LEU A 112 16.80 0.93 34.63
C LEU A 112 17.14 1.81 35.86
N ARG A 113 17.31 3.11 35.66
CA ARG A 113 17.52 4.08 36.74
C ARG A 113 16.28 4.20 37.62
N THR A 114 16.46 4.59 38.88
CA THR A 114 15.38 4.82 39.85
C THR A 114 15.12 6.31 40.12
N SER A 115 16.10 7.17 39.83
CA SER A 115 16.04 8.62 40.05
C SER A 115 16.33 9.39 38.76
N LEU A 116 15.77 10.59 38.64
CA LEU A 116 16.06 11.52 37.54
C LEU A 116 17.43 12.17 37.66
N GLU A 117 18.06 12.16 38.83
CA GLU A 117 19.35 12.83 39.07
C GLU A 117 20.50 12.17 38.29
N ASP A 118 20.43 10.87 38.10
CA ASP A 118 21.45 10.09 37.36
C ASP A 118 21.18 10.02 35.86
N CYS A 119 20.06 10.58 35.40
CA CYS A 119 19.65 10.52 34.00
C CYS A 119 20.40 11.53 33.11
N LEU A 120 20.38 11.25 31.80
CA LEU A 120 20.95 12.11 30.78
C LEU A 120 20.31 13.52 30.79
N PRO A 121 21.05 14.58 30.43
CA PRO A 121 20.52 15.95 30.40
C PRO A 121 19.26 16.11 29.53
N LEU A 122 19.16 15.39 28.41
CA LEU A 122 17.97 15.38 27.55
C LEU A 122 16.75 14.85 28.31
N THR A 123 16.90 13.72 29.00
CA THR A 123 15.87 13.09 29.83
C THR A 123 15.35 14.06 30.90
N LYS A 124 16.26 14.76 31.59
CA LYS A 124 15.89 15.77 32.61
C LYS A 124 15.05 16.91 32.03
N ARG A 125 15.39 17.39 30.83
CA ARG A 125 14.59 18.42 30.12
C ARG A 125 13.21 17.90 29.72
N ILE A 126 13.12 16.65 29.26
CA ILE A 126 11.86 16.00 28.92
C ILE A 126 10.96 15.86 30.15
N ALA A 127 11.52 15.42 31.29
CA ALA A 127 10.80 15.35 32.56
C ALA A 127 10.17 16.70 32.93
N LYS A 128 10.98 17.77 32.92
CA LYS A 128 10.52 19.14 33.18
C LYS A 128 9.45 19.60 32.19
N ARG A 129 9.50 19.16 30.93
CA ARG A 129 8.50 19.51 29.91
C ARG A 129 7.15 18.82 30.18
N LEU A 130 7.17 17.57 30.65
CA LEU A 130 5.96 16.81 30.99
C LEU A 130 5.18 17.43 32.16
N GLU A 131 5.86 18.06 33.12
CA GLU A 131 5.24 18.83 34.20
C GLU A 131 4.50 20.09 33.71
N GLY A 132 4.78 20.53 32.48
CA GLY A 132 4.14 21.67 31.85
C GLY A 132 2.67 21.46 31.49
N ARG A 133 2.12 22.37 30.68
CA ARG A 133 0.71 22.32 30.23
C ARG A 133 0.47 21.48 28.98
N GLY A 134 1.50 20.87 28.40
CA GLY A 134 1.37 20.04 27.20
C GLY A 134 0.51 18.81 27.48
N ARG A 135 -0.56 18.63 26.70
CA ARG A 135 -1.48 17.50 26.82
C ARG A 135 -1.72 16.84 25.47
N ASP A 136 -1.92 15.53 25.48
CA ASP A 136 -2.35 14.78 24.30
C ASP A 136 -3.89 14.78 24.16
N SER A 137 -4.40 14.02 23.19
CA SER A 137 -5.85 13.89 22.96
C SER A 137 -6.61 13.15 24.07
N ARG A 138 -5.90 12.54 25.03
CA ARG A 138 -6.45 11.88 26.23
C ARG A 138 -6.33 12.77 27.47
N GLU A 139 -5.90 14.03 27.30
CA GLU A 139 -5.56 14.95 28.38
C GLU A 139 -4.42 14.48 29.29
N TRP A 140 -3.55 13.60 28.78
CA TRP A 140 -2.38 13.13 29.50
C TRP A 140 -1.16 14.00 29.21
N PRO A 141 -0.22 14.15 30.16
CA PRO A 141 1.05 14.83 29.94
C PRO A 141 1.75 14.41 28.63
N LEU A 142 2.12 15.42 27.84
CA LEU A 142 2.78 15.26 26.55
C LEU A 142 4.03 16.14 26.49
N CYS A 143 5.15 15.51 26.13
CA CYS A 143 6.37 16.18 25.71
C CYS A 143 6.56 15.94 24.21
N ASP A 144 6.61 17.02 23.45
CA ASP A 144 7.04 17.06 22.05
C ASP A 144 7.65 18.44 21.76
N GLY A 145 8.54 18.52 20.76
CA GLY A 145 9.12 19.77 20.28
C GLY A 145 10.58 19.67 19.82
N ALA A 146 11.08 20.77 19.27
CA ALA A 146 12.45 20.90 18.79
C ALA A 146 13.48 20.57 19.87
N GLY A 147 14.47 19.75 19.52
CA GLY A 147 15.51 19.29 20.45
C GLY A 147 15.02 18.39 21.61
N LEU A 148 13.76 17.94 21.59
CA LEU A 148 13.18 16.97 22.52
C LEU A 148 12.73 15.70 21.77
N MET A 149 12.39 14.66 22.54
CA MET A 149 11.79 13.42 22.03
C MET A 149 10.37 13.27 22.56
N TRP A 150 9.56 12.48 21.85
CA TRP A 150 8.15 12.34 22.17
C TRP A 150 7.96 11.46 23.39
N VAL A 151 7.30 11.98 24.43
CA VAL A 151 6.85 11.17 25.57
C VAL A 151 5.40 11.52 25.88
N GLU A 152 4.53 10.51 25.91
CA GLU A 152 3.13 10.63 26.33
C GLU A 152 2.79 9.55 27.36
N SER A 153 2.31 9.98 28.51
CA SER A 153 2.00 9.08 29.63
C SER A 153 1.03 9.74 30.59
N SER A 154 0.30 8.95 31.37
CA SER A 154 -0.48 9.45 32.48
C SER A 154 0.40 10.15 33.53
N SER A 155 -0.19 11.04 34.33
CA SER A 155 0.54 11.73 35.39
C SER A 155 1.14 10.76 36.41
N ALA A 156 0.47 9.63 36.67
CA ALA A 156 0.91 8.61 37.62
C ALA A 156 2.18 7.87 37.16
N ASN A 157 2.35 7.65 35.85
CA ASN A 157 3.44 6.86 35.29
C ASN A 157 4.48 7.70 34.52
N SER A 158 4.44 9.02 34.66
CA SER A 158 5.34 9.96 33.97
C SER A 158 6.82 9.72 34.27
N LEU A 159 7.16 9.45 35.53
CA LEU A 159 8.53 9.12 35.94
C LEU A 159 9.03 7.86 35.23
N ARG A 160 8.23 6.78 35.20
CA ARG A 160 8.59 5.53 34.53
C ARG A 160 8.78 5.73 33.02
N ALA A 161 7.91 6.49 32.36
CA ALA A 161 8.04 6.79 30.94
C ALA A 161 9.37 7.47 30.60
N VAL A 162 9.78 8.43 31.43
CA VAL A 162 11.04 9.15 31.29
C VAL A 162 12.25 8.24 31.54
N LEU A 163 12.19 7.38 32.58
CA LEU A 163 13.26 6.43 32.88
C LEU A 163 13.44 5.37 31.78
N LEU A 164 12.34 4.94 31.15
CA LEU A 164 12.37 4.05 29.98
C LEU A 164 13.08 4.69 28.78
N LEU A 165 12.77 5.95 28.50
CA LEU A 165 13.50 6.70 27.47
C LEU A 165 14.97 6.82 27.82
N ASN A 166 15.29 7.11 29.09
CA ASN A 166 16.67 7.22 29.54
C ASN A 166 17.45 5.92 29.36
N LEU A 167 16.85 4.78 29.73
CA LEU A 167 17.44 3.45 29.55
C LEU A 167 17.84 3.22 28.08
N LEU A 168 16.94 3.55 27.15
CA LEU A 168 17.23 3.44 25.73
C LEU A 168 18.39 4.36 25.31
N LEU A 169 18.36 5.62 25.72
CA LEU A 169 19.36 6.62 25.35
C LEU A 169 20.74 6.30 25.96
N GLU A 170 20.81 5.87 27.21
CA GLU A 170 22.05 5.42 27.85
C GLU A 170 22.62 4.19 27.13
N SER A 171 21.77 3.23 26.79
CA SER A 171 22.19 2.03 26.05
C SER A 171 22.73 2.38 24.66
N LEU A 172 22.12 3.35 23.97
CA LEU A 172 22.59 3.85 22.68
C LEU A 172 23.94 4.57 22.79
N VAL A 173 24.10 5.46 23.78
CA VAL A 173 25.36 6.18 24.02
C VAL A 173 26.47 5.21 24.39
N ALA A 174 26.18 4.23 25.26
CA ALA A 174 27.14 3.23 25.68
C ALA A 174 27.55 2.29 24.53
N ALA A 175 26.68 2.07 23.54
CA ALA A 175 27.01 1.38 22.29
C ALA A 175 27.76 2.27 21.28
N GLY A 176 28.05 3.53 21.61
CA GLY A 176 28.81 4.47 20.77
C GLY A 176 27.97 5.31 19.81
N TYR A 177 26.64 5.33 19.94
CA TYR A 177 25.78 6.13 19.07
C TYR A 177 25.56 7.55 19.64
N PRO A 178 25.95 8.62 18.91
CA PRO A 178 25.86 9.98 19.41
C PRO A 178 24.40 10.49 19.40
N ILE A 179 24.04 11.19 20.49
CA ILE A 179 22.76 11.90 20.62
C ILE A 179 22.97 13.36 20.20
N SER A 180 22.13 13.84 19.28
CA SER A 180 22.07 15.25 18.90
C SER A 180 20.81 15.89 19.46
N THR A 181 21.00 17.00 20.17
CA THR A 181 19.90 17.80 20.74
C THR A 181 20.03 19.25 20.28
N ASN A 182 20.03 19.49 18.98
CA ASN A 182 20.16 20.84 18.47
C ASN A 182 18.81 21.57 18.53
N ALA A 183 18.65 22.43 19.54
CA ALA A 183 17.46 23.27 19.72
C ALA A 183 17.39 24.46 18.75
N LYS A 184 18.45 24.73 17.96
CA LYS A 184 18.45 25.79 16.93
C LYS A 184 17.77 25.33 15.64
N THR A 185 17.77 24.04 15.39
CA THR A 185 17.03 23.40 14.29
C THR A 185 15.63 23.06 14.79
N ASP A 186 14.61 23.26 13.95
CA ASP A 186 13.20 22.95 14.26
C ASP A 186 12.94 21.42 14.37
N SER A 187 13.97 20.60 14.17
CA SER A 187 13.90 19.14 14.26
C SER A 187 13.90 18.63 15.70
N ARG A 188 13.24 17.48 15.92
CA ARG A 188 13.32 16.72 17.18
C ARG A 188 14.75 16.28 17.50
N ALA A 189 15.03 15.97 18.77
CA ALA A 189 16.27 15.30 19.15
C ALA A 189 16.36 13.92 18.51
N PHE A 190 17.57 13.53 18.11
CA PHE A 190 17.79 12.29 17.38
C PHE A 190 19.11 11.62 17.76
N VAL A 191 19.18 10.33 17.49
CA VAL A 191 20.39 9.50 17.59
C VAL A 191 20.78 9.06 16.19
N SER A 192 22.08 9.11 15.89
CA SER A 192 22.59 8.67 14.58
C SER A 192 23.11 7.24 14.68
N ILE A 193 22.48 6.32 13.94
CA ILE A 193 22.92 4.94 13.78
C ILE A 193 23.32 4.78 12.32
N LEU A 194 24.60 4.57 12.05
CA LEU A 194 25.18 4.67 10.71
C LEU A 194 24.89 6.06 10.10
N ASP A 195 24.28 6.11 8.92
CA ASP A 195 23.87 7.31 8.18
C ASP A 195 22.42 7.72 8.46
N PHE A 196 21.70 7.00 9.32
CA PHE A 196 20.29 7.23 9.58
C PHE A 196 20.04 7.87 10.95
N LYS A 197 19.08 8.81 10.98
CA LYS A 197 18.70 9.56 12.19
C LYS A 197 17.40 9.00 12.75
N PHE A 198 17.42 8.57 14.01
CA PHE A 198 16.23 8.11 14.73
C PHE A 198 15.84 9.09 15.82
N SER A 199 14.56 9.42 15.90
CA SER A 199 13.95 9.93 17.12
C SER A 199 13.10 8.84 17.77
N PHE A 200 12.72 9.05 19.02
CA PHE A 200 11.99 8.05 19.78
C PHE A 200 10.71 8.62 20.37
N LYS A 201 9.69 7.77 20.38
CA LYS A 201 8.39 8.01 20.99
C LYS A 201 8.14 6.98 22.08
N VAL A 202 8.00 7.44 23.31
CA VAL A 202 7.55 6.62 24.44
C VAL A 202 6.08 6.91 24.70
N ARG A 203 5.25 5.86 24.70
CA ARG A 203 3.80 5.95 24.85
C ARG A 203 3.31 4.98 25.90
N GLU A 204 2.55 5.46 26.88
CA GLU A 204 1.74 4.61 27.73
C GLU A 204 0.48 4.14 26.98
N ARG A 205 0.24 2.82 27.00
CA ARG A 205 -1.01 2.24 26.50
C ARG A 205 -2.15 2.62 27.43
N SER A 206 -3.33 2.78 26.83
CA SER A 206 -4.54 3.06 27.57
C SER A 206 -5.56 1.96 27.36
N ARG A 207 -6.24 1.58 28.45
CA ARG A 207 -7.50 0.86 28.35
C ARG A 207 -8.58 1.88 28.02
N ARG A 208 -9.35 1.59 26.97
CA ARG A 208 -10.39 2.49 26.46
C ARG A 208 -11.76 1.93 26.81
N GLU A 209 -12.55 2.70 27.54
CA GLU A 209 -13.94 2.36 27.85
C GLU A 209 -14.88 3.32 27.15
N ALA A 210 -15.90 2.77 26.50
CA ALA A 210 -16.79 3.56 25.66
C ALA A 210 -17.91 4.15 26.51
N ILE A 211 -18.02 5.47 26.53
CA ILE A 211 -19.09 6.17 27.25
C ILE A 211 -20.37 5.96 26.41
N PRO A 212 -21.37 5.24 26.92
CA PRO A 212 -22.56 4.94 26.15
C PRO A 212 -23.32 6.23 25.81
N LEU A 213 -23.71 6.38 24.55
CA LEU A 213 -24.56 7.50 24.12
C LEU A 213 -25.89 7.47 24.89
N THR A 214 -26.32 8.65 25.34
CA THR A 214 -27.63 8.78 25.98
C THR A 214 -28.74 8.41 24.98
N ARG A 215 -29.91 8.04 25.50
CA ARG A 215 -31.05 7.64 24.66
C ARG A 215 -31.43 8.76 23.67
N GLU A 216 -31.37 10.01 24.10
CA GLU A 216 -31.65 11.19 23.28
C GLU A 216 -30.62 11.39 22.17
N GLN A 217 -29.33 11.25 22.47
CA GLN A 217 -28.26 11.36 21.46
C GLN A 217 -28.36 10.26 20.40
N ARG A 218 -28.71 9.02 20.81
CA ARG A 218 -28.95 7.91 19.89
C ARG A 218 -30.13 8.18 18.96
N GLN A 219 -31.27 8.58 19.52
CA GLN A 219 -32.46 8.92 18.73
C GLN A 219 -32.20 10.12 17.81
N GLY A 220 -31.39 11.09 18.24
CA GLY A 220 -30.97 12.22 17.41
C GLY A 220 -30.13 11.77 16.20
N ASN A 221 -29.19 10.86 16.39
CA ASN A 221 -28.41 10.28 15.29
C ASN A 221 -29.27 9.45 14.34
N GLU A 222 -30.19 8.63 14.87
CA GLU A 222 -31.12 7.82 14.08
C GLU A 222 -32.03 8.70 13.20
N LYS A 223 -32.55 9.80 13.75
CA LYS A 223 -33.38 10.77 12.99
C LYS A 223 -32.61 11.48 11.88
N LEU A 224 -31.32 11.76 12.09
CA LEU A 224 -30.49 12.50 11.12
C LEU A 224 -29.88 11.58 10.04
N GLY A 225 -29.84 10.26 10.25
CA GLY A 225 -29.21 9.31 9.34
C GLY A 225 -27.68 9.38 9.32
N PHE A 226 -27.07 10.16 10.21
CA PHE A 226 -25.62 10.25 10.42
C PHE A 226 -25.29 10.55 11.89
N ASN A 227 -24.05 10.26 12.30
CA ASN A 227 -23.62 10.41 13.70
C ASN A 227 -23.29 11.87 14.03
N ARG A 228 -24.30 12.66 14.45
CA ARG A 228 -24.08 14.01 15.01
C ARG A 228 -23.38 13.94 16.37
N HIS A 229 -23.78 13.00 17.23
CA HIS A 229 -23.15 12.73 18.51
C HIS A 229 -22.27 11.49 18.38
N SER A 230 -20.95 11.67 18.44
CA SER A 230 -20.00 10.57 18.39
C SER A 230 -19.85 9.94 19.78
N GLN A 231 -19.65 8.62 19.80
CA GLN A 231 -19.34 7.90 21.03
C GLN A 231 -17.99 8.37 21.57
N LEU A 232 -18.00 8.92 22.78
CA LEU A 232 -16.80 9.32 23.49
C LEU A 232 -16.20 8.14 24.25
N TYR A 233 -14.94 8.30 24.65
CA TYR A 233 -14.21 7.26 25.35
C TYR A 233 -13.47 7.84 26.55
N GLU A 234 -13.50 7.10 27.65
CA GLU A 234 -12.66 7.34 28.82
C GLU A 234 -11.40 6.46 28.73
N TYR A 235 -10.27 7.01 29.15
CA TYR A 235 -8.96 6.36 29.02
C TYR A 235 -8.35 6.14 30.39
N TYR A 236 -8.03 4.88 30.68
CA TYR A 236 -7.39 4.49 31.94
C TYR A 236 -5.93 4.09 31.69
N PRO A 237 -5.00 4.53 32.57
CA PRO A 237 -3.59 4.13 32.51
C PRO A 237 -3.45 2.64 32.77
N THR A 238 -2.62 1.96 31.98
CA THR A 238 -2.32 0.54 32.17
C THR A 238 -0.94 0.31 32.79
N GLY A 239 -0.06 1.32 32.78
CA GLY A 239 1.34 1.14 33.14
C GLY A 239 2.14 0.29 32.16
N GLU A 240 1.56 -0.06 31.00
CA GLU A 240 2.25 -0.72 29.89
C GLU A 240 2.75 0.33 28.89
N PHE A 241 3.99 0.19 28.46
CA PHE A 241 4.66 1.15 27.60
C PHE A 241 5.03 0.56 26.26
N ASP A 242 5.01 1.44 25.27
CA ASP A 242 5.51 1.24 23.93
C ASP A 242 6.65 2.24 23.67
N ILE A 243 7.75 1.78 23.08
CA ILE A 243 8.83 2.61 22.55
C ILE A 243 8.85 2.40 21.03
N ALA A 244 8.58 3.47 20.29
CA ALA A 244 8.66 3.48 18.84
C ALA A 244 9.85 4.33 18.38
N ALA A 245 10.54 3.88 17.34
CA ALA A 245 11.54 4.65 16.61
C ALA A 245 10.87 5.32 15.40
N THR A 246 11.11 6.61 15.23
CA THR A 246 10.59 7.41 14.11
C THR A 246 11.73 8.15 13.44
N GLU A 247 11.47 8.72 12.27
CA GLU A 247 12.31 9.80 11.76
C GLU A 247 12.09 11.05 12.63
N PRO A 248 13.09 11.95 12.78
CA PRO A 248 12.95 13.15 13.62
C PRO A 248 11.78 14.02 13.20
N ASP A 249 11.61 14.20 11.89
CA ASP A 249 10.58 15.05 11.29
C ASP A 249 9.42 14.23 10.68
N GLY A 250 9.43 12.91 10.90
CA GLY A 250 8.43 11.97 10.39
C GLY A 250 7.42 11.55 11.45
N GLY A 251 6.18 11.29 11.01
CA GLY A 251 5.13 10.74 11.86
C GLY A 251 5.04 9.21 11.86
N TYR A 252 5.76 8.52 10.95
CA TYR A 252 5.65 7.08 10.78
C TYR A 252 6.56 6.31 11.75
N GLU A 253 6.01 5.31 12.42
CA GLU A 253 6.76 4.40 13.30
C GLU A 253 7.53 3.38 12.45
N LEU A 254 8.87 3.44 12.49
CA LEU A 254 9.73 2.55 11.71
C LEU A 254 9.92 1.19 12.37
N ALA A 255 10.00 1.18 13.69
CA ALA A 255 10.12 0.00 14.52
C ALA A 255 9.53 0.29 15.89
N LYS A 256 9.02 -0.74 16.57
CA LYS A 256 8.34 -0.60 17.85
C LYS A 256 8.64 -1.80 18.75
N ILE A 257 8.89 -1.52 20.02
CA ILE A 257 8.84 -2.49 21.12
C ILE A 257 7.81 -2.03 22.14
N GLY A 258 7.32 -2.96 22.95
CA GLY A 258 6.41 -2.63 24.03
C GLY A 258 6.30 -3.75 25.04
N ASP A 259 5.60 -3.48 26.13
CA ASP A 259 5.26 -4.50 27.12
C ASP A 259 4.43 -5.62 26.49
N GLY A 260 4.77 -6.84 26.89
CA GLY A 260 4.06 -8.06 26.50
C GLY A 260 3.82 -8.93 27.72
N ARG A 261 2.99 -9.97 27.55
CA ARG A 261 2.58 -10.85 28.66
C ARG A 261 3.73 -11.55 29.38
N THR A 262 4.85 -11.78 28.70
CA THR A 262 5.98 -12.58 29.20
C THR A 262 7.28 -11.79 29.36
N ALA A 263 7.36 -10.59 28.82
CA ALA A 263 8.58 -9.80 28.82
C ALA A 263 8.26 -8.31 28.81
N SER A 264 8.91 -7.58 29.71
CA SER A 264 8.76 -6.14 29.85
C SER A 264 9.52 -5.39 28.75
N VAL A 265 9.20 -4.12 28.54
CA VAL A 265 9.83 -3.30 27.49
C VAL A 265 11.32 -3.08 27.74
N GLU A 266 11.73 -2.98 29.02
CA GLU A 266 13.11 -2.77 29.46
C GLU A 266 14.02 -3.90 28.96
N SER A 267 13.56 -5.15 29.11
CA SER A 267 14.30 -6.34 28.69
C SER A 267 14.54 -6.42 27.17
N LYS A 268 13.77 -5.65 26.38
CA LYS A 268 13.80 -5.67 24.91
C LYS A 268 14.70 -4.59 24.32
N VAL A 269 15.23 -3.66 25.12
CA VAL A 269 15.98 -2.49 24.64
C VAL A 269 17.24 -2.89 23.86
N VAL A 270 18.02 -3.85 24.37
CA VAL A 270 19.25 -4.30 23.70
C VAL A 270 18.93 -4.87 22.31
N ALA A 271 18.02 -5.84 22.23
CA ALA A 271 17.58 -6.43 20.98
C ALA A 271 16.86 -5.43 20.05
N PHE A 272 16.31 -4.34 20.59
CA PHE A 272 15.72 -3.27 19.81
C PHE A 272 16.79 -2.43 19.12
N ILE A 273 17.89 -2.09 19.81
CA ILE A 273 19.01 -1.36 19.21
C ILE A 273 19.62 -2.14 18.05
N ASP A 274 19.83 -3.46 18.21
CA ASP A 274 20.29 -4.33 17.12
C ASP A 274 19.33 -4.28 15.91
N ARG A 275 18.03 -4.40 16.17
CA ARG A 275 16.99 -4.33 15.14
C ARG A 275 16.97 -2.97 14.43
N LEU A 276 17.25 -1.86 15.11
CA LEU A 276 17.34 -0.54 14.50
C LEU A 276 18.51 -0.47 13.52
N ARG A 277 19.66 -1.04 13.88
CA ARG A 277 20.82 -1.10 12.97
C ARG A 277 20.50 -1.95 11.73
N GLU A 278 19.91 -3.13 11.91
CA GLU A 278 19.48 -3.99 10.80
C GLU A 278 18.44 -3.30 9.91
N LEU A 279 17.54 -2.51 10.49
CA LEU A 279 16.58 -1.70 9.76
C LEU A 279 17.25 -0.65 8.86
N VAL A 280 18.34 -0.02 9.30
CA VAL A 280 19.10 0.92 8.45
C VAL A 280 19.68 0.20 7.24
N ILE A 281 20.30 -0.96 7.43
CA ILE A 281 20.85 -1.80 6.35
C ILE A 281 19.75 -2.19 5.37
N ARG A 282 18.60 -2.65 5.89
CA ARG A 282 17.42 -3.00 5.09
C ARG A 282 16.95 -1.83 4.23
N ARG A 283 16.87 -0.63 4.80
CA ARG A 283 16.42 0.58 4.11
C ARG A 283 17.40 1.01 3.03
N ARG A 284 18.71 0.93 3.30
CA ARG A 284 19.75 1.23 2.31
C ARG A 284 19.64 0.32 1.09
N VAL A 285 19.59 -1.00 1.30
CA VAL A 285 19.45 -1.98 0.21
C VAL A 285 18.16 -1.73 -0.58
N GLN A 286 17.05 -1.45 0.11
CA GLN A 286 15.79 -1.14 -0.55
C GLN A 286 15.88 0.14 -1.40
N ALA A 287 16.55 1.18 -0.90
CA ALA A 287 16.72 2.45 -1.59
C ALA A 287 17.58 2.29 -2.86
N GLU A 288 18.68 1.53 -2.77
CA GLU A 288 19.56 1.21 -3.91
C GLU A 288 18.79 0.46 -5.00
N ILE A 289 18.07 -0.62 -4.65
CA ILE A 289 17.26 -1.39 -5.60
C ILE A 289 16.14 -0.55 -6.21
N ASN A 290 15.47 0.28 -5.41
CA ASN A 290 14.43 1.17 -5.91
C ASN A 290 14.98 2.20 -6.88
N ALA A 291 16.18 2.74 -6.64
CA ALA A 291 16.84 3.67 -7.56
C ALA A 291 17.16 2.98 -8.90
N GLU A 292 17.74 1.78 -8.87
CA GLU A 292 18.01 0.97 -10.09
C GLU A 292 16.72 0.70 -10.88
N ARG A 293 15.65 0.29 -10.20
CA ARG A 293 14.34 0.03 -10.83
C ARG A 293 13.73 1.27 -11.45
N ARG A 294 13.91 2.45 -10.83
CA ARG A 294 13.42 3.72 -11.36
C ARG A 294 14.12 4.08 -12.67
N VAL A 295 15.45 3.93 -12.74
CA VAL A 295 16.21 4.19 -13.97
C VAL A 295 15.75 3.29 -15.11
N VAL A 296 15.56 1.99 -14.84
CA VAL A 296 15.07 1.04 -15.86
C VAL A 296 13.63 1.37 -16.29
N ALA A 297 12.76 1.73 -15.35
CA ALA A 297 11.37 2.09 -15.65
C ALA A 297 11.26 3.39 -16.45
N GLU A 298 12.06 4.41 -16.12
CA GLU A 298 12.13 5.69 -16.84
C GLU A 298 12.63 5.48 -18.28
N ALA A 299 13.67 4.65 -18.48
CA ALA A 299 14.16 4.29 -19.81
C ALA A 299 13.10 3.56 -20.64
N LYS A 300 12.39 2.59 -20.04
CA LYS A 300 11.30 1.86 -20.71
C LYS A 300 10.14 2.79 -21.07
N ALA A 301 9.73 3.67 -20.16
CA ALA A 301 8.65 4.63 -20.41
C ALA A 301 9.00 5.60 -21.55
N ALA A 302 10.25 6.06 -21.62
CA ALA A 302 10.72 6.89 -22.72
C ALA A 302 10.66 6.16 -24.08
N GLU A 303 11.01 4.87 -24.10
CA GLU A 303 10.92 4.05 -25.31
C GLU A 303 9.46 3.80 -25.73
N ASP A 304 8.58 3.49 -24.77
CA ASP A 304 7.14 3.30 -25.03
C ASP A 304 6.50 4.57 -25.60
N LEU A 305 6.89 5.75 -25.12
CA LEU A 305 6.43 7.04 -25.66
C LEU A 305 6.91 7.26 -27.10
N ARG A 306 8.17 6.95 -27.41
CA ARG A 306 8.71 7.04 -28.78
C ARG A 306 7.95 6.12 -29.72
N GLN A 307 7.68 4.88 -29.31
CA GLN A 307 6.92 3.92 -30.10
C GLN A 307 5.47 4.37 -30.29
N ALA A 308 4.83 4.93 -29.25
CA ALA A 308 3.48 5.47 -29.34
C ALA A 308 3.40 6.65 -30.32
N GLU A 309 4.40 7.54 -30.32
CA GLU A 309 4.46 8.66 -31.28
C GLU A 309 4.63 8.17 -32.72
N MET A 310 5.51 7.19 -32.94
CA MET A 310 5.68 6.55 -34.26
C MET A 310 4.37 5.89 -34.73
N ARG A 311 3.68 5.17 -33.85
CA ARG A 311 2.36 4.57 -34.14
C ARG A 311 1.32 5.64 -34.45
N ARG A 312 1.28 6.74 -33.70
CA ARG A 312 0.36 7.86 -33.95
C ARG A 312 0.57 8.46 -35.34
N LYS A 313 1.82 8.78 -35.70
CA LYS A 313 2.17 9.31 -37.02
C LYS A 313 1.80 8.33 -38.14
N ALA A 314 1.99 7.03 -37.93
CA ALA A 314 1.59 6.01 -38.90
C ALA A 314 0.06 5.95 -39.08
N LEU A 315 -0.71 6.02 -37.98
CA LEU A 315 -2.18 6.06 -38.03
C LEU A 315 -2.71 7.33 -38.69
N GLU A 316 -2.09 8.49 -38.45
CA GLU A 316 -2.45 9.74 -39.14
C GLU A 316 -2.22 9.63 -40.65
N ARG A 317 -1.10 9.02 -41.08
CA ARG A 317 -0.84 8.74 -42.50
C ARG A 317 -1.88 7.79 -43.08
N LEU A 318 -2.25 6.73 -42.36
CA LEU A 318 -3.27 5.78 -42.79
C LEU A 318 -4.62 6.48 -42.98
N LYS A 319 -5.04 7.32 -42.02
CA LYS A 319 -6.29 8.08 -42.11
C LYS A 319 -6.33 8.96 -43.36
N LYS A 320 -5.24 9.65 -43.68
CA LYS A 320 -5.15 10.45 -44.92
C LYS A 320 -5.33 9.59 -46.18
N VAL A 321 -4.73 8.39 -46.19
CA VAL A 321 -4.86 7.46 -47.32
C VAL A 321 -6.30 6.91 -47.42
N GLU A 322 -6.96 6.62 -46.30
CA GLU A 322 -8.39 6.22 -46.29
C GLU A 322 -9.30 7.35 -46.80
N GLU A 323 -9.03 8.59 -46.41
CA GLU A 323 -9.71 9.77 -46.95
C GLU A 323 -9.50 9.90 -48.47
N TRP A 324 -8.32 9.58 -48.99
CA TRP A 324 -8.09 9.54 -50.44
C TRP A 324 -8.82 8.38 -51.11
N ALA A 325 -8.80 7.18 -50.52
CA ALA A 325 -9.48 6.01 -51.05
C ALA A 325 -11.00 6.24 -51.16
N THR A 326 -11.62 6.82 -50.13
CA THR A 326 -13.05 7.16 -50.14
C THR A 326 -13.40 8.22 -51.18
N LYS A 327 -12.55 9.24 -51.36
CA LYS A 327 -12.71 10.22 -52.44
C LYS A 327 -12.60 9.60 -53.83
N LEU A 328 -11.61 8.73 -54.05
CA LEU A 328 -11.43 8.00 -55.30
C LEU A 328 -12.61 7.07 -55.58
N GLU A 329 -13.12 6.35 -54.58
CA GLU A 329 -14.29 5.49 -54.74
C GLU A 329 -15.53 6.30 -55.15
N ARG A 330 -15.75 7.47 -54.52
CA ARG A 330 -16.83 8.39 -54.89
C ARG A 330 -16.66 8.89 -56.33
N ALA A 331 -15.45 9.29 -56.73
CA ALA A 331 -15.17 9.70 -58.10
C ALA A 331 -15.49 8.58 -59.11
N ASN A 332 -15.08 7.35 -58.84
CA ASN A 332 -15.36 6.20 -59.71
C ASN A 332 -16.86 5.89 -59.79
N ARG A 333 -17.61 5.99 -58.68
CA ARG A 333 -19.07 5.86 -58.69
C ARG A 333 -19.73 6.92 -59.57
N LEU A 334 -19.24 8.17 -59.54
CA LEU A 334 -19.73 9.25 -60.40
C LEU A 334 -19.39 9.01 -61.88
N ARG A 335 -18.18 8.51 -62.20
CA ARG A 335 -17.82 8.13 -63.58
C ARG A 335 -18.74 7.04 -64.12
N ASN A 336 -18.99 6.00 -63.34
CA ASN A 336 -19.92 4.92 -63.71
C ASN A 336 -21.35 5.46 -63.92
N LEU A 337 -21.80 6.41 -63.11
CA LEU A 337 -23.09 7.08 -63.30
C LEU A 337 -23.10 7.89 -64.59
N ALA A 338 -22.06 8.68 -64.86
CA ALA A 338 -21.94 9.47 -66.08
C ALA A 338 -21.99 8.60 -67.34
N ASP A 339 -21.35 7.43 -67.32
CA ASP A 339 -21.37 6.48 -68.44
C ASP A 339 -22.79 5.95 -68.70
N ARG A 340 -23.57 5.66 -67.65
CA ARG A 340 -24.98 5.26 -67.79
C ARG A 340 -25.86 6.39 -68.30
N VAL A 341 -25.71 7.60 -67.76
CA VAL A 341 -26.46 8.79 -68.18
C VAL A 341 -26.18 9.13 -69.64
N GLN A 342 -24.93 8.99 -70.09
CA GLN A 342 -24.54 9.15 -71.49
C GLN A 342 -25.18 8.09 -72.41
N ALA A 343 -25.18 6.83 -71.99
CA ALA A 343 -25.72 5.72 -72.77
C ALA A 343 -27.25 5.81 -72.93
N GLU A 344 -27.96 6.21 -71.88
CA GLU A 344 -29.43 6.33 -71.86
C GLU A 344 -29.92 7.73 -72.31
N LYS A 345 -29.01 8.65 -72.65
CA LYS A 345 -29.30 10.06 -73.00
C LYS A 345 -30.17 10.78 -71.97
N LEU A 346 -29.94 10.48 -70.69
CA LEU A 346 -30.67 11.10 -69.59
C LEU A 346 -30.04 12.44 -69.23
N SER A 347 -30.86 13.37 -68.76
CA SER A 347 -30.45 14.66 -68.20
C SER A 347 -31.40 15.04 -67.08
N SER A 348 -30.94 15.87 -66.14
CA SER A 348 -31.83 16.51 -65.16
C SER A 348 -32.92 17.34 -65.87
N ASN A 349 -34.06 17.54 -65.21
CA ASN A 349 -35.21 18.30 -65.72
C ASN A 349 -34.87 19.73 -66.18
N ASP A 350 -33.81 20.33 -65.61
CA ASP A 350 -33.35 21.67 -65.97
C ASP A 350 -32.21 21.68 -67.00
N GLY A 351 -31.74 20.51 -67.48
CA GLY A 351 -30.69 20.38 -68.50
C GLY A 351 -29.25 20.63 -68.01
N VAL A 352 -29.06 21.11 -66.76
CA VAL A 352 -27.76 21.55 -66.23
C VAL A 352 -26.84 20.40 -65.84
N ILE A 353 -27.40 19.27 -65.41
CA ILE A 353 -26.64 18.08 -65.00
C ILE A 353 -26.71 17.05 -66.13
N ASP A 354 -25.68 17.06 -66.98
CA ASP A 354 -25.45 16.09 -68.04
C ASP A 354 -24.26 15.16 -67.70
N ALA A 355 -23.99 14.17 -68.55
CA ALA A 355 -22.86 13.25 -68.36
C ALA A 355 -21.50 13.96 -68.38
N GLY A 356 -21.36 15.09 -69.09
CA GLY A 356 -20.14 15.90 -69.09
C GLY A 356 -19.91 16.60 -67.76
N TRP A 357 -20.96 17.12 -67.15
CA TRP A 357 -20.97 17.73 -65.83
C TRP A 357 -20.62 16.72 -64.74
N ILE A 358 -21.22 15.52 -64.75
CA ILE A 358 -20.93 14.47 -63.78
C ILE A 358 -19.47 13.99 -63.88
N ARG A 359 -18.89 13.94 -65.09
CA ARG A 359 -17.45 13.61 -65.27
C ARG A 359 -16.53 14.70 -64.71
N ARG A 360 -16.84 15.98 -64.91
CA ARG A 360 -16.07 17.08 -64.27
C ARG A 360 -16.15 17.01 -62.75
N ALA A 361 -17.33 16.68 -62.22
CA ALA A 361 -17.51 16.46 -60.79
C ALA A 361 -16.70 15.30 -60.23
N ALA A 362 -16.63 14.20 -60.97
CA ALA A 362 -15.82 13.05 -60.60
C ALA A 362 -14.32 13.39 -60.61
N ASP A 363 -13.84 14.10 -61.63
CA ASP A 363 -12.45 14.51 -61.74
C ASP A 363 -12.04 15.49 -60.63
N TRP A 364 -12.93 16.39 -60.20
CA TRP A 364 -12.67 17.29 -59.07
C TRP A 364 -12.56 16.56 -57.73
N LEU A 365 -13.35 15.49 -57.53
CA LEU A 365 -13.31 14.67 -56.32
C LEU A 365 -12.12 13.71 -56.27
N ASP A 366 -11.56 13.35 -57.42
CA ASP A 366 -10.50 12.35 -57.53
C ASP A 366 -9.16 12.91 -57.06
N PRO A 367 -8.56 12.37 -55.98
CA PRO A 367 -7.29 12.86 -55.46
C PRO A 367 -6.09 12.60 -56.40
N THR A 368 -6.25 11.82 -57.47
CA THR A 368 -5.20 11.48 -58.44
C THR A 368 -5.27 12.31 -59.72
N VAL A 369 -6.42 12.93 -60.00
CA VAL A 369 -6.67 13.73 -61.20
C VAL A 369 -6.80 15.17 -60.72
N VAL A 370 -5.70 15.90 -60.63
CA VAL A 370 -5.70 17.28 -60.10
C VAL A 370 -6.44 18.21 -61.06
N ARG A 371 -7.78 18.24 -60.99
CA ARG A 371 -8.67 19.09 -61.78
C ARG A 371 -9.47 19.99 -60.86
N ARG A 372 -9.30 21.30 -61.04
CA ARG A 372 -10.05 22.32 -60.32
C ARG A 372 -11.45 22.47 -60.91
N TRP A 373 -12.42 22.86 -60.07
CA TRP A 373 -13.77 23.18 -60.52
C TRP A 373 -14.10 24.62 -60.12
N ASP A 374 -14.05 25.53 -61.08
CA ASP A 374 -14.12 26.98 -60.81
C ASP A 374 -15.44 27.43 -60.16
N GLU A 375 -16.56 26.75 -60.42
CA GLU A 375 -17.86 27.00 -59.76
C GLU A 375 -17.88 26.63 -58.27
N VAL A 376 -17.01 25.71 -57.84
CA VAL A 376 -16.95 25.20 -56.46
C VAL A 376 -15.76 25.77 -55.68
N ASP A 377 -14.60 25.90 -56.35
CA ASP A 377 -13.35 26.38 -55.75
C ASP A 377 -13.15 27.91 -55.87
N GLY A 378 -14.07 28.61 -56.54
CA GLY A 378 -13.99 30.04 -56.83
C GLY A 378 -12.94 30.42 -57.88
N ILE A 379 -13.15 31.55 -58.57
CA ILE A 379 -12.18 32.10 -59.53
C ILE A 379 -10.93 32.56 -58.75
N ARG A 380 -9.73 32.24 -59.25
CA ARG A 380 -8.48 32.73 -58.65
C ARG A 380 -8.37 34.23 -58.91
N ASP A 381 -8.23 35.06 -57.88
CA ASP A 381 -7.68 36.40 -58.07
C ASP A 381 -6.19 36.23 -58.44
N GLU A 382 -5.85 36.57 -59.69
CA GLU A 382 -4.48 36.53 -60.23
C GLU A 382 -3.64 37.73 -59.75
N THR A 383 -3.75 38.11 -58.48
CA THR A 383 -3.06 39.29 -57.93
C THR A 383 -2.29 39.01 -56.65
N VAL A 384 -1.57 37.89 -56.56
CA VAL A 384 -0.38 37.80 -55.70
C VAL A 384 0.62 36.82 -56.32
N GLU A 385 1.62 37.37 -57.02
CA GLU A 385 2.91 36.70 -57.32
C GLU A 385 3.84 36.79 -56.10
#